data_AF-A0A438CKH5-F1
#
_entry.id   AF-A0A438CKH5-F1
#
_cell.length_a   1.000
_cell.length_b   1.000
_cell.length_c   1.000
_cell.angle_alpha   90.00
_cell.angle_beta   90.00
_cell.angle_gamma   90.00
#
_symmetry.space_group_name_H-M   'P 1'
#
loop_
_entity.id
_entity.type
_entity.pdbx_description
1 polymer ?
#
loop_
_entity_poly.entity_id
_entity_poly.type
_entity_poly.pdbx_seq_one_letter_code
_entity_poly.pdbx_strand_id
1 'polypeptide(L)'
;MKASLEQIGEGDVKVESGFHSIYASKSESTRYNKLSASEQVMEAVKRLLEFFKGRGEEVSLTVTGHSLGGALALLNAYEAASSLPDLDHISVISFGAPRVGNIAFRDKMNEMGVKILRVVVKQDIVPKLPGIICNKILRQIHALTRRLKWVYRHVGSELKLDMSLSPYLKREFDLLGFHNLEIYLHLTDGYVGKRLKFRWNARRDLALVNKSSDMLIEELRIPECWYQVPNKGLVFNSHGRWVKPCRDQQDIPSPFGEAPKLDFTA
;
A
#
# COMPACT_ATOMS: atom_id res chain seq x y z
N MET A 1 8.35 8.35 -17.54
CA MET A 1 9.01 8.63 -16.25
C MET A 1 10.42 8.05 -16.28
N LYS A 2 11.45 8.89 -16.10
CA LYS A 2 12.79 8.41 -15.77
C LYS A 2 12.78 8.17 -14.25
N ALA A 3 12.96 6.94 -13.79
CA ALA A 3 13.11 6.68 -12.36
C ALA A 3 14.35 7.44 -11.87
N SER A 4 14.16 8.41 -10.97
CA SER A 4 15.23 9.20 -10.36
C SER A 4 15.16 9.06 -8.84
N LEU A 5 16.32 9.12 -8.21
CA LEU A 5 16.43 9.14 -6.75
C LEU A 5 16.49 10.58 -6.26
N GLU A 6 15.79 10.85 -5.17
CA GLU A 6 15.75 12.12 -4.45
C GLU A 6 16.18 11.91 -3.00
N GLN A 7 16.90 12.86 -2.42
CA GLN A 7 17.38 12.80 -1.05
C GLN A 7 16.30 13.31 -0.09
N ILE A 8 16.03 12.58 0.99
CA ILE A 8 14.91 12.87 1.93
C ILE A 8 15.34 12.99 3.39
N GLY A 9 16.63 13.25 3.63
CA GLY A 9 17.19 13.37 4.97
C GLY A 9 18.71 13.55 4.94
N GLU A 10 19.34 13.29 6.08
CA GLU A 10 20.79 13.39 6.24
C GLU A 10 21.54 12.26 5.51
N GLY A 11 22.78 12.55 5.12
CA GLY A 11 23.67 11.60 4.46
C GLY A 11 23.18 11.18 3.07
N ASP A 12 23.42 9.92 2.71
CA ASP A 12 23.14 9.39 1.37
C ASP A 12 21.75 8.76 1.22
N VAL A 13 20.82 9.00 2.16
CA VAL A 13 19.46 8.44 2.12
C VAL A 13 18.67 8.98 0.95
N LYS A 14 18.31 8.11 0.00
CA LYS A 14 17.57 8.49 -1.21
C LYS A 14 16.43 7.55 -1.53
N VAL A 15 15.33 8.10 -2.04
CA VAL A 15 14.11 7.37 -2.44
C VAL A 15 13.68 7.74 -3.86
N GLU A 16 12.81 6.92 -4.46
CA GLU A 16 12.24 7.18 -5.79
C GLU A 16 11.42 8.48 -5.78
N SER A 17 11.75 9.39 -6.70
CA SER A 17 11.22 10.76 -6.73
C SER A 17 9.72 10.83 -6.99
N GLY A 18 9.14 9.87 -7.73
CA GLY A 18 7.70 9.78 -7.95
C GLY A 18 6.95 9.47 -6.66
N PHE A 19 7.45 8.50 -5.88
CA PHE A 19 6.86 8.21 -4.56
C PHE A 19 7.01 9.39 -3.60
N HIS A 20 8.19 10.00 -3.54
CA HIS A 20 8.41 11.18 -2.70
C HIS A 20 7.53 12.36 -3.12
N SER A 21 7.41 12.63 -4.42
CA SER A 21 6.54 13.68 -4.94
C SER A 21 5.09 13.47 -4.53
N ILE A 22 4.54 12.26 -4.67
CA ILE A 22 3.17 11.96 -4.21
C ILE A 22 3.02 12.20 -2.71
N TYR A 23 4.05 11.86 -1.93
CA TYR A 23 4.02 11.94 -0.47
C TYR A 23 4.14 13.38 0.07
N ALA A 24 5.03 14.18 -0.51
CA ALA A 24 5.45 15.48 0.04
C ALA A 24 4.95 16.70 -0.76
N SER A 25 4.41 16.53 -1.98
CA SER A 25 3.96 17.69 -2.77
C SER A 25 2.70 18.33 -2.19
N LYS A 26 2.69 19.66 -2.18
CA LYS A 26 1.54 20.50 -1.81
C LYS A 26 1.38 21.67 -2.78
N SER A 27 0.19 22.25 -2.81
CA SER A 27 -0.12 23.36 -3.71
C SER A 27 -1.15 24.30 -3.09
N GLU A 28 -0.76 25.58 -2.96
CA GLU A 28 -1.66 26.65 -2.54
C GLU A 28 -2.78 26.95 -3.54
N SER A 29 -2.57 26.58 -4.81
CA SER A 29 -3.55 26.82 -5.89
C SER A 29 -4.74 25.86 -5.87
N THR A 30 -4.68 24.78 -5.10
CA THR A 30 -5.81 23.85 -4.97
C THR A 30 -6.41 23.91 -3.57
N ARG A 31 -7.70 23.61 -3.47
CA ARG A 31 -8.38 23.47 -2.19
C ARG A 31 -8.11 22.14 -1.48
N TYR A 32 -7.49 21.17 -2.16
CA TYR A 32 -7.44 19.77 -1.73
C TYR A 32 -6.08 19.36 -1.14
N ASN A 33 -4.97 19.87 -1.67
CA ASN A 33 -3.60 19.52 -1.25
C ASN A 33 -2.80 20.74 -0.79
N LYS A 34 -3.41 21.63 -0.01
CA LYS A 34 -2.70 22.75 0.64
C LYS A 34 -1.64 22.23 1.62
N LEU A 35 -1.96 21.15 2.31
CA LEU A 35 -1.02 20.32 3.05
C LEU A 35 -0.68 19.08 2.23
N SER A 36 0.56 18.63 2.29
CA SER A 36 1.01 17.36 1.71
C SER A 36 0.39 16.17 2.44
N ALA A 37 0.45 14.97 1.84
CA ALA A 37 0.00 13.75 2.50
C ALA A 37 0.84 13.46 3.76
N SER A 38 2.14 13.72 3.70
CA SER A 38 3.06 13.69 4.83
C SER A 38 2.57 14.56 5.99
N GLU A 39 2.35 15.86 5.76
CA GLU A 39 1.91 16.79 6.81
C GLU A 39 0.59 16.36 7.45
N GLN A 40 -0.41 15.98 6.64
CA GLN A 40 -1.73 15.56 7.12
C GLN A 40 -1.65 14.31 8.01
N VAL A 41 -0.91 13.29 7.59
CA VAL A 41 -0.79 12.03 8.34
C VAL A 41 0.05 12.25 9.60
N MET A 42 1.17 12.97 9.51
CA MET A 42 2.06 13.20 10.64
C MET A 42 1.43 14.07 11.73
N GLU A 43 0.62 15.06 11.36
CA GLU A 43 -0.17 15.84 12.33
C GLU A 43 -1.15 14.95 13.09
N ALA A 44 -1.89 14.08 12.38
CA ALA A 44 -2.82 13.14 13.01
C ALA A 44 -2.10 12.14 13.92
N VAL A 45 -0.96 11.60 13.50
CA VAL A 45 -0.14 10.67 14.30
C VAL A 45 0.37 11.35 15.58
N LYS A 46 0.91 12.57 15.48
CA LYS A 46 1.38 13.34 16.64
C LYS A 46 0.26 13.57 17.66
N ARG A 47 -0.90 14.02 17.19
CA ARG A 47 -2.08 14.25 18.05
C ARG A 47 -2.54 12.99 18.77
N LEU A 48 -2.58 11.86 18.09
CA LEU A 48 -2.95 10.57 18.70
C LEU A 48 -1.88 10.10 19.70
N LEU A 49 -0.61 10.26 19.35
CA LEU A 49 0.50 9.90 20.23
C LEU A 49 0.45 10.69 21.54
N GLU A 50 0.27 12.01 21.46
CA GLU A 50 0.10 12.89 22.63
C GLU A 50 -1.11 12.49 23.47
N PHE A 51 -2.25 12.19 22.84
CA PHE A 51 -3.47 11.79 23.53
C PHE A 51 -3.29 10.48 24.34
N PHE A 52 -2.80 9.42 23.70
CA PHE A 52 -2.65 8.12 24.36
C PHE A 52 -1.51 8.12 25.38
N LYS A 53 -0.38 8.77 25.06
CA LYS A 53 0.73 8.89 26.03
C LYS A 53 0.40 9.77 27.23
N GLY A 54 -0.37 10.84 27.04
CA GLY A 54 -0.87 11.66 28.14
C GLY A 54 -1.72 10.87 29.14
N ARG A 55 -2.26 9.71 28.73
CA ARG A 55 -2.99 8.77 29.57
C ARG A 55 -2.12 7.65 30.15
N GLY A 56 -0.82 7.65 29.87
CA GLY A 56 0.11 6.60 30.29
C GLY A 56 -0.03 5.30 29.50
N GLU A 57 -0.64 5.32 28.32
CA GLU A 57 -0.81 4.13 27.49
C GLU A 57 0.43 3.87 26.62
N GLU A 58 0.75 2.59 26.40
CA GLU A 58 1.78 2.17 25.46
C GLU A 58 1.22 2.26 24.03
N VAL A 59 1.97 2.89 23.13
CA VAL A 59 1.52 3.16 21.76
C VAL A 59 2.46 2.52 20.75
N SER A 60 1.89 1.84 19.75
CA SER A 60 2.61 1.39 18.56
C SER A 60 1.97 1.95 17.30
N LEU A 61 2.78 2.17 16.27
CA LEU A 61 2.35 2.61 14.95
C LEU A 61 2.55 1.47 13.95
N THR A 62 1.45 1.08 13.29
CA THR A 62 1.50 0.15 12.16
C THR A 62 1.01 0.84 10.91
N VAL A 63 1.87 0.92 9.90
CA VAL A 63 1.53 1.49 8.59
C VAL A 63 1.39 0.35 7.58
N THR A 64 0.33 0.37 6.77
CA THR A 64 0.08 -0.68 5.78
C THR A 64 -0.25 -0.08 4.43
N GLY A 65 -0.03 -0.86 3.38
CA GLY A 65 -0.39 -0.43 2.05
C GLY A 65 -0.11 -1.48 0.99
N HIS A 66 -0.91 -1.41 -0.07
CA HIS A 66 -0.77 -2.25 -1.26
C HIS A 66 -0.17 -1.45 -2.42
N SER A 67 0.70 -2.06 -3.21
CA SER A 67 1.28 -1.43 -4.41
C SER A 67 1.96 -0.09 -4.07
N LEU A 68 1.59 1.00 -4.76
CA LEU A 68 1.98 2.38 -4.42
C LEU A 68 1.75 2.72 -2.94
N GLY A 69 0.63 2.30 -2.35
CA GLY A 69 0.34 2.53 -0.93
C GLY A 69 1.38 1.89 -0.01
N GLY A 70 1.96 0.74 -0.40
CA GLY A 70 3.04 0.12 0.35
C GLY A 70 4.37 0.88 0.24
N ALA A 71 4.61 1.57 -0.88
CA ALA A 71 5.74 2.48 -1.01
C ALA A 71 5.57 3.72 -0.11
N LEU A 72 4.37 4.31 -0.11
CA LEU A 72 4.04 5.44 0.76
C LEU A 72 4.08 5.05 2.25
N ALA A 73 3.67 3.83 2.59
CA ALA A 73 3.76 3.31 3.96
C ALA A 73 5.21 3.28 4.48
N LEU A 74 6.18 2.92 3.62
CA LEU A 74 7.60 2.95 3.97
C LEU A 74 8.13 4.38 4.15
N LEU A 75 7.70 5.33 3.32
CA LEU A 75 8.07 6.74 3.48
C LEU A 75 7.52 7.33 4.78
N ASN A 76 6.26 7.03 5.09
CA ASN A 76 5.63 7.50 6.33
C ASN A 76 6.29 6.90 7.58
N ALA A 77 6.60 5.60 7.56
CA ALA A 77 7.32 4.97 8.66
C ALA A 77 8.73 5.54 8.86
N TYR A 78 9.43 5.89 7.77
CA TYR A 78 10.73 6.57 7.84
C TYR A 78 10.61 7.94 8.51
N GLU A 79 9.63 8.75 8.09
CA GLU A 79 9.40 10.08 8.65
C GLU A 79 8.99 10.01 10.12
N ALA A 80 8.09 9.09 10.47
CA ALA A 80 7.66 8.87 11.84
C ALA A 80 8.83 8.45 12.74
N ALA A 81 9.65 7.49 12.31
CA ALA A 81 10.82 7.04 13.07
C ALA A 81 11.86 8.14 13.24
N SER A 82 11.99 9.04 12.26
CA SER A 82 12.94 10.15 12.32
C SER A 82 12.44 11.31 13.19
N SER A 83 11.13 11.56 13.19
CA SER A 83 10.54 12.78 13.78
C SER A 83 9.89 12.54 15.14
N LEU A 84 9.63 11.29 15.51
CA LEU A 84 8.94 10.90 16.75
C LEU A 84 9.82 9.93 17.55
N PRO A 85 10.89 10.42 18.19
CA PRO A 85 11.85 9.57 18.89
C PRO A 85 11.22 8.80 20.06
N ASP A 86 10.12 9.30 20.62
CA ASP A 86 9.44 8.62 21.73
C ASP A 86 8.59 7.41 21.25
N LEU A 87 8.41 7.19 19.94
CA LEU A 87 7.58 6.12 19.41
C LEU A 87 8.43 4.85 19.17
N ASP A 88 8.52 4.01 20.21
CA ASP A 88 9.41 2.85 20.24
C ASP A 88 9.05 1.72 19.25
N HIS A 89 7.79 1.66 18.83
CA HIS A 89 7.25 0.53 18.08
C HIS A 89 6.60 0.96 16.78
N ILE A 90 7.42 1.03 15.71
CA ILE A 90 6.96 1.31 14.35
C ILE A 90 7.09 0.06 13.50
N SER A 91 5.99 -0.33 12.85
CA SER A 91 5.96 -1.46 11.93
C SER A 91 5.29 -1.13 10.60
N VAL A 92 5.74 -1.83 9.55
CA VAL A 92 5.16 -1.74 8.20
C VAL A 92 4.79 -3.13 7.72
N ILE A 93 3.54 -3.31 7.31
CA ILE A 93 3.09 -4.50 6.58
C ILE A 93 2.68 -4.07 5.19
N SER A 94 3.44 -4.47 4.18
CA SER A 94 3.19 -4.06 2.80
C SER A 94 2.81 -5.25 1.93
N PHE A 95 1.91 -5.03 0.97
CA PHE A 95 1.47 -6.04 0.02
C PHE A 95 1.85 -5.61 -1.40
N GLY A 96 2.66 -6.39 -2.10
CA GLY A 96 3.00 -6.09 -3.49
C GLY A 96 3.78 -4.78 -3.69
N ALA A 97 4.42 -4.23 -2.65
CA ALA A 97 5.09 -2.93 -2.74
C ALA A 97 6.36 -2.97 -3.61
N PRO A 98 6.58 -1.94 -4.46
CA PRO A 98 7.84 -1.79 -5.19
C PRO A 98 9.01 -1.41 -4.26
N ARG A 99 10.23 -1.41 -4.77
CA ARG A 99 11.40 -0.87 -4.06
C ARG A 99 11.29 0.65 -3.98
N VAL A 100 11.54 1.19 -2.79
CA VAL A 100 11.32 2.61 -2.49
C VAL A 100 12.63 3.40 -2.53
N GLY A 101 13.70 2.89 -1.94
CA GLY A 101 14.93 3.65 -1.77
C GLY A 101 16.20 2.85 -1.98
N ASN A 102 17.31 3.55 -1.78
CA ASN A 102 18.64 3.01 -1.92
C ASN A 102 19.10 2.21 -0.69
N ILE A 103 20.36 1.77 -0.72
CA ILE A 103 20.95 1.01 0.38
C ILE A 103 21.00 1.81 1.69
N ALA A 104 21.31 3.11 1.63
CA ALA A 104 21.32 3.99 2.78
C ALA A 104 19.93 4.14 3.41
N PHE A 105 18.88 4.24 2.59
CA PHE A 105 17.49 4.24 3.09
C PHE A 105 17.15 2.95 3.84
N ARG A 106 17.52 1.78 3.30
CA ARG A 106 17.35 0.49 4.00
C ARG A 106 18.09 0.48 5.32
N ASP A 107 19.35 0.90 5.32
CA ASP A 107 20.22 0.82 6.49
C ASP A 107 19.73 1.76 7.60
N LYS A 108 19.29 2.97 7.24
CA LYS A 108 18.70 3.91 8.19
C LYS A 108 17.41 3.39 8.81
N MET A 109 16.52 2.76 8.03
CA MET A 109 15.30 2.14 8.57
C MET A 109 15.61 1.01 9.56
N ASN A 110 16.65 0.21 9.31
CA ASN A 110 17.08 -0.85 10.21
C ASN A 110 17.70 -0.27 11.50
N GLU A 111 18.52 0.79 11.37
CA GLU A 111 19.13 1.51 12.49
C GLU A 111 18.06 2.11 13.42
N MET A 112 17.01 2.72 12.85
CA MET A 112 15.87 3.24 13.59
C MET A 112 14.93 2.16 14.15
N GLY A 113 15.26 0.87 13.98
CA GLY A 113 14.50 -0.24 14.58
C GLY A 113 13.15 -0.56 13.93
N VAL A 114 12.81 0.05 12.78
CA VAL A 114 11.50 -0.13 12.13
C VAL A 114 11.31 -1.58 11.67
N LYS A 115 10.19 -2.21 12.09
CA LYS A 115 9.89 -3.61 11.76
C LYS A 115 9.10 -3.70 10.46
N ILE A 116 9.69 -4.25 9.41
CA ILE A 116 9.07 -4.28 8.08
C ILE A 116 8.83 -5.72 7.63
N LEU A 117 7.57 -6.04 7.29
CA LEU A 117 7.14 -7.26 6.63
C LEU A 117 6.63 -6.93 5.22
N ARG A 118 7.25 -7.54 4.22
CA ARG A 118 6.82 -7.45 2.81
C ARG A 118 6.15 -8.74 2.40
N VAL A 119 4.84 -8.70 2.19
CA VAL A 119 4.10 -9.78 1.57
C VAL A 119 4.25 -9.64 0.05
N VAL A 120 4.76 -10.68 -0.60
CA VAL A 120 5.01 -10.70 -2.06
C VAL A 120 4.40 -11.96 -2.67
N VAL A 121 3.76 -11.82 -3.83
CA VAL A 121 3.30 -12.96 -4.63
C VAL A 121 4.35 -13.27 -5.70
N LYS A 122 4.75 -14.54 -5.84
CA LYS A 122 5.79 -14.97 -6.78
C LYS A 122 5.53 -14.52 -8.23
N GLN A 123 4.28 -14.61 -8.66
CA GLN A 123 3.78 -14.27 -9.99
C GLN A 123 3.76 -12.75 -10.23
N ASP A 124 3.64 -11.94 -9.16
CA ASP A 124 3.61 -10.50 -9.25
C ASP A 124 4.98 -9.92 -9.67
N ILE A 125 4.93 -8.93 -10.56
CA ILE A 125 6.11 -8.23 -11.07
C ILE A 125 6.38 -6.92 -10.33
N VAL A 126 5.38 -6.33 -9.65
CA VAL A 126 5.50 -5.00 -9.04
C VAL A 126 6.58 -4.96 -7.94
N PRO A 127 6.68 -5.94 -7.02
CA PRO A 127 7.80 -6.00 -6.07
C PRO A 127 9.18 -6.09 -6.73
N LYS A 128 9.26 -6.48 -8.00
CA LYS A 128 10.54 -6.56 -8.72
C LYS A 128 10.95 -5.20 -9.28
N LEU A 129 10.10 -4.17 -9.21
CA LEU A 129 10.35 -2.82 -9.69
C LEU A 129 10.86 -1.86 -8.59
N PRO A 130 11.57 -0.79 -8.94
CA PRO A 130 12.34 -0.62 -10.19
C PRO A 130 13.38 -1.74 -10.37
N GLY A 131 13.35 -2.43 -11.53
CA GLY A 131 14.23 -3.55 -11.90
C GLY A 131 13.56 -4.73 -12.63
N ILE A 132 14.34 -5.44 -13.45
CA ILE A 132 14.06 -6.72 -14.17
C ILE A 132 13.03 -6.69 -15.31
N ILE A 133 11.85 -6.05 -15.25
CA ILE A 133 10.85 -6.25 -16.33
C ILE A 133 10.13 -4.95 -16.73
N CYS A 134 10.76 -4.17 -17.59
CA CYS A 134 10.06 -3.28 -18.54
C CYS A 134 10.34 -3.70 -19.99
N ASN A 135 10.53 -4.99 -20.27
CA ASN A 135 10.99 -5.46 -21.59
C ASN A 135 9.93 -5.46 -22.71
N LYS A 136 8.68 -5.01 -22.48
CA LYS A 136 7.73 -4.72 -23.58
C LYS A 136 7.54 -3.24 -23.91
N ILE A 137 8.02 -2.32 -23.07
CA ILE A 137 7.97 -0.86 -23.34
C ILE A 137 9.38 -0.27 -23.56
N LEU A 138 10.45 -0.90 -23.06
CA LEU A 138 11.83 -0.44 -23.20
C LEU A 138 12.66 -1.41 -24.06
N ARG A 139 12.48 -1.37 -25.38
CA ARG A 139 13.29 -2.15 -26.35
C ARG A 139 14.74 -1.65 -26.54
N GLN A 140 15.24 -0.70 -25.74
CA GLN A 140 16.51 -0.02 -26.06
C GLN A 140 17.59 0.07 -24.96
N ILE A 141 17.43 -0.46 -23.74
CA ILE A 141 18.42 -0.18 -22.69
C ILE A 141 18.74 -1.38 -21.78
N HIS A 142 19.68 -2.24 -22.20
CA HIS A 142 20.13 -3.40 -21.43
C HIS A 142 21.22 -3.06 -20.37
N ALA A 143 21.92 -1.91 -20.50
CA ALA A 143 22.96 -1.50 -19.55
C ALA A 143 22.41 -0.75 -18.30
N LEU A 144 21.39 0.09 -18.49
CA LEU A 144 20.81 0.92 -17.41
C LEU A 144 20.05 0.08 -16.37
N THR A 145 19.39 -1.00 -16.80
CA THR A 145 18.60 -1.88 -15.92
C THR A 145 19.46 -2.66 -14.92
N ARG A 146 20.70 -3.02 -15.29
CA ARG A 146 21.68 -3.57 -14.33
C ARG A 146 22.01 -2.52 -13.28
N ARG A 147 22.31 -1.27 -13.67
CA ARG A 147 22.62 -0.18 -12.72
C ARG A 147 21.46 0.09 -11.76
N LEU A 148 20.21 0.14 -12.24
CA LEU A 148 19.05 0.34 -11.35
C LEU A 148 18.86 -0.78 -10.30
N LYS A 149 19.22 -2.04 -10.60
CA LYS A 149 19.20 -3.12 -9.58
C LYS A 149 20.16 -2.87 -8.41
N TRP A 150 21.28 -2.21 -8.65
CA TRP A 150 22.25 -1.87 -7.60
C TRP A 150 21.82 -0.64 -6.79
N VAL A 151 20.98 0.22 -7.39
CA VAL A 151 20.59 1.50 -6.81
C VAL A 151 19.42 1.36 -5.84
N TYR A 152 18.46 0.46 -6.09
CA TYR A 152 17.29 0.27 -5.22
C TYR A 152 17.35 -1.03 -4.44
N ARG A 153 17.03 -0.97 -3.14
CA ARG A 153 17.05 -2.13 -2.24
C ARG A 153 15.72 -2.27 -1.51
N HIS A 154 15.29 -3.52 -1.32
CA HIS A 154 14.18 -3.79 -0.41
C HIS A 154 14.61 -3.59 1.05
N VAL A 155 13.65 -3.18 1.88
CA VAL A 155 13.77 -3.08 3.33
C VAL A 155 12.90 -4.15 3.98
N GLY A 156 13.34 -4.71 5.10
CA GLY A 156 12.57 -5.69 5.88
C GLY A 156 12.59 -7.13 5.38
N SER A 157 11.81 -7.95 6.09
CA SER A 157 11.66 -9.40 5.86
C SER A 157 10.61 -9.69 4.80
N GLU A 158 10.80 -10.78 4.05
CA GLU A 158 9.90 -11.19 2.96
C GLU A 158 9.05 -12.40 3.35
N LEU A 159 7.72 -12.24 3.27
CA LEU A 159 6.76 -13.34 3.23
C LEU A 159 6.38 -13.59 1.77
N LYS A 160 6.94 -14.67 1.20
CA LYS A 160 6.71 -15.04 -0.20
C LYS A 160 5.56 -16.04 -0.31
N LEU A 161 4.52 -15.63 -1.04
CA LEU A 161 3.34 -16.41 -1.38
C LEU A 161 3.44 -16.93 -2.82
N ASP A 162 2.76 -18.03 -3.11
CA ASP A 162 2.70 -18.63 -4.44
C ASP A 162 1.25 -18.96 -4.77
N MET A 163 0.72 -18.32 -5.82
CA MET A 163 -0.65 -18.56 -6.28
C MET A 163 -0.90 -20.02 -6.64
N SER A 164 0.14 -20.72 -7.11
CA SER A 164 0.01 -22.10 -7.58
C SER A 164 -0.34 -23.09 -6.47
N LEU A 165 -0.26 -22.68 -5.20
CA LEU A 165 -0.65 -23.50 -4.06
C LEU A 165 -2.16 -23.48 -3.82
N SER A 166 -2.86 -22.40 -4.18
CA SER A 166 -4.31 -22.31 -4.02
C SER A 166 -5.03 -23.13 -5.10
N PRO A 167 -5.90 -24.09 -4.75
CA PRO A 167 -6.69 -24.81 -5.74
C PRO A 167 -7.81 -23.94 -6.35
N TYR A 168 -8.13 -22.81 -5.71
CA TYR A 168 -9.25 -21.94 -6.09
C TYR A 168 -8.89 -20.87 -7.12
N LEU A 169 -7.61 -20.70 -7.45
CA LEU A 169 -7.15 -19.65 -8.36
C LEU A 169 -6.87 -20.19 -9.77
N LYS A 170 -7.24 -19.40 -10.79
CA LYS A 170 -6.90 -19.66 -12.20
C LYS A 170 -5.39 -19.76 -12.39
N ARG A 171 -4.99 -20.53 -13.41
CA ARG A 171 -3.57 -20.74 -13.78
C ARG A 171 -3.15 -19.93 -15.01
N GLU A 172 -4.10 -19.23 -15.61
CA GLU A 172 -3.90 -18.38 -16.76
C GLU A 172 -3.03 -17.17 -16.42
N PHE A 173 -2.42 -16.60 -17.45
CA PHE A 173 -1.51 -15.48 -17.29
C PHE A 173 -2.27 -14.16 -17.22
N ASP A 174 -2.39 -13.58 -16.03
CA ASP A 174 -2.98 -12.25 -15.80
C ASP A 174 -2.10 -11.40 -14.86
N LEU A 175 -1.35 -10.46 -15.44
CA LEU A 175 -0.47 -9.57 -14.66
C LEU A 175 -1.23 -8.62 -13.73
N LEU A 176 -2.42 -8.17 -14.10
CA LEU A 176 -3.21 -7.26 -13.27
C LEU A 176 -3.85 -8.04 -12.12
N GLY A 177 -4.38 -9.23 -12.42
CA GLY A 177 -4.88 -10.17 -11.43
C GLY A 177 -3.81 -10.57 -10.42
N PHE A 178 -2.60 -10.92 -10.85
CA PHE A 178 -1.48 -11.28 -9.96
C PHE A 178 -1.11 -10.18 -8.95
N HIS A 179 -1.40 -8.93 -9.30
CA HIS A 179 -1.17 -7.75 -8.48
C HIS A 179 -2.43 -7.28 -7.72
N ASN A 180 -3.51 -8.07 -7.71
CA ASN A 180 -4.71 -7.74 -6.96
C ASN A 180 -4.53 -8.02 -5.46
N LEU A 181 -4.85 -7.04 -4.60
CA LEU A 181 -4.75 -7.17 -3.14
C LEU A 181 -5.55 -8.35 -2.58
N GLU A 182 -6.71 -8.68 -3.16
CA GLU A 182 -7.55 -9.77 -2.70
C GLU A 182 -6.88 -11.14 -2.90
N ILE A 183 -6.01 -11.28 -3.92
CA ILE A 183 -5.15 -12.47 -4.05
C ILE A 183 -4.15 -12.54 -2.90
N TYR A 184 -3.51 -11.41 -2.57
CA TYR A 184 -2.56 -11.36 -1.46
C TYR A 184 -3.20 -11.80 -0.15
N LEU A 185 -4.41 -11.30 0.14
CA LEU A 185 -5.14 -11.63 1.37
C LEU A 185 -5.64 -13.08 1.37
N HIS A 186 -6.14 -13.58 0.23
CA HIS A 186 -6.53 -14.98 0.06
C HIS A 186 -5.37 -15.95 0.28
N LEU A 187 -4.22 -15.67 -0.34
CA LEU A 187 -3.03 -16.49 -0.18
C LEU A 187 -2.44 -16.40 1.22
N THR A 188 -2.53 -15.24 1.88
CA THR A 188 -2.08 -15.08 3.27
C THR A 188 -2.95 -15.92 4.21
N ASP A 189 -4.28 -15.91 4.03
CA ASP A 189 -5.17 -16.72 4.84
C ASP A 189 -4.91 -18.23 4.65
N GLY A 190 -4.64 -18.66 3.42
CA GLY A 190 -4.30 -20.06 3.14
C GLY A 190 -2.85 -20.46 3.41
N TYR A 191 -1.98 -19.55 3.84
CA TYR A 191 -0.55 -19.82 3.98
C TYR A 191 -0.25 -20.62 5.25
N VAL A 192 0.46 -21.74 5.10
CA VAL A 192 0.96 -22.55 6.23
C VAL A 192 2.49 -22.55 6.26
N GLY A 193 3.13 -22.65 5.10
CA GLY A 193 4.59 -22.66 4.99
C GLY A 193 5.05 -22.86 3.55
N LYS A 194 6.34 -22.57 3.28
CA LYS A 194 6.92 -22.51 1.93
C LYS A 194 6.78 -23.79 1.08
N ARG A 195 6.62 -24.95 1.71
CA ARG A 195 6.51 -26.27 1.04
C ARG A 195 5.24 -27.02 1.43
N LEU A 196 4.32 -26.34 2.11
CA LEU A 196 3.07 -26.93 2.57
C LEU A 196 1.95 -26.57 1.59
N LYS A 197 0.93 -27.43 1.54
CA LYS A 197 -0.26 -27.17 0.73
C LYS A 197 -1.04 -25.99 1.30
N PHE A 198 -1.84 -25.35 0.44
CA PHE A 198 -2.79 -24.34 0.86
C PHE A 198 -3.72 -24.91 1.94
N ARG A 199 -3.93 -24.14 2.99
CA ARG A 199 -4.75 -24.53 4.14
C ARG A 199 -6.19 -24.80 3.70
N TRP A 200 -6.67 -26.03 3.92
CA TRP A 200 -8.01 -26.44 3.50
C TRP A 200 -9.15 -25.73 4.26
N ASN A 201 -8.91 -25.31 5.50
CA ASN A 201 -9.87 -24.58 6.34
C ASN A 201 -9.59 -23.07 6.39
N ALA A 202 -9.08 -22.51 5.29
CA ALA A 202 -9.05 -21.07 5.08
C ALA A 202 -10.46 -20.48 5.27
N ARG A 203 -10.56 -19.37 6.02
CA ARG A 203 -11.83 -18.77 6.45
C ARG A 203 -12.21 -17.53 5.64
N ARG A 204 -11.27 -16.95 4.88
CA ARG A 204 -11.57 -15.81 4.02
C ARG A 204 -12.51 -16.22 2.89
N ASP A 205 -13.56 -15.43 2.68
CA ASP A 205 -14.51 -15.66 1.60
C ASP A 205 -13.82 -15.58 0.23
N LEU A 206 -13.97 -16.64 -0.56
CA LEU A 206 -13.40 -16.75 -1.90
C LEU A 206 -13.95 -15.64 -2.81
N ALA A 207 -15.20 -15.23 -2.63
CA ALA A 207 -15.83 -14.22 -3.49
C ALA A 207 -15.05 -12.90 -3.53
N LEU A 208 -14.36 -12.55 -2.44
CA LEU A 208 -13.56 -11.34 -2.36
C LEU A 208 -12.43 -11.31 -3.40
N VAL A 209 -11.89 -12.46 -3.83
CA VAL A 209 -10.87 -12.52 -4.89
C VAL A 209 -11.38 -11.87 -6.18
N ASN A 210 -12.63 -12.18 -6.58
CA ASN A 210 -13.23 -11.63 -7.79
C ASN A 210 -13.88 -10.25 -7.59
N LYS A 211 -13.69 -9.59 -6.44
CA LYS A 211 -14.23 -8.25 -6.18
C LYS A 211 -13.92 -7.28 -7.32
N SER A 212 -12.69 -7.31 -7.83
CA SER A 212 -12.21 -6.49 -8.95
C SER A 212 -11.30 -7.27 -9.89
N SER A 213 -11.48 -8.58 -10.00
CA SER A 213 -10.69 -9.45 -10.88
C SER A 213 -11.49 -10.66 -11.35
N ASP A 214 -10.88 -11.46 -12.21
CA ASP A 214 -11.38 -12.75 -12.71
C ASP A 214 -10.39 -13.88 -12.38
N MET A 215 -10.05 -14.00 -11.10
CA MET A 215 -8.91 -14.83 -10.67
C MET A 215 -9.31 -16.15 -10.03
N LEU A 216 -10.60 -16.35 -9.78
CA LEU A 216 -11.17 -17.62 -9.31
C LEU A 216 -11.48 -18.56 -10.46
N ILE A 217 -11.32 -19.87 -10.22
CA ILE A 217 -11.72 -20.90 -11.19
C ILE A 217 -13.24 -20.87 -11.47
N GLU A 218 -13.63 -21.22 -12.70
CA GLU A 218 -15.01 -21.11 -13.17
C GLU A 218 -15.98 -22.04 -12.44
N GLU A 219 -15.50 -23.17 -11.91
CA GLU A 219 -16.30 -24.16 -11.18
C GLU A 219 -16.93 -23.59 -9.91
N LEU A 220 -16.34 -22.53 -9.34
CA LEU A 220 -16.89 -21.83 -8.18
C LEU A 220 -18.13 -21.00 -8.54
N ARG A 221 -18.37 -20.70 -9.82
CA ARG A 221 -19.51 -19.91 -10.33
C ARG A 221 -19.65 -18.54 -9.65
N ILE A 222 -18.53 -17.96 -9.23
CA ILE A 222 -18.47 -16.62 -8.66
C ILE A 222 -18.21 -15.63 -9.81
N PRO A 223 -19.09 -14.64 -10.03
CA PRO A 223 -18.89 -13.67 -11.11
C PRO A 223 -17.57 -12.91 -10.97
N GLU A 224 -16.92 -12.63 -12.10
CA GLU A 224 -15.77 -11.73 -12.17
C GLU A 224 -16.17 -10.28 -11.88
N CYS A 225 -15.21 -9.49 -11.37
CA CYS A 225 -15.32 -8.05 -11.16
C CYS A 225 -16.67 -7.60 -10.57
N TRP A 226 -17.22 -8.38 -9.63
CA TRP A 226 -18.62 -8.25 -9.23
C TRP A 226 -18.91 -6.99 -8.44
N TYR A 227 -17.89 -6.36 -7.83
CA TYR A 227 -18.11 -5.22 -6.98
C TYR A 227 -18.48 -3.99 -7.80
N GLN A 228 -19.73 -3.59 -7.65
CA GLN A 228 -20.26 -2.35 -8.16
C GLN A 228 -21.27 -1.79 -7.17
N VAL A 229 -21.23 -0.48 -6.95
CA VAL A 229 -22.30 0.20 -6.22
C VAL A 229 -23.64 0.03 -6.98
N PRO A 230 -24.78 -0.12 -6.27
CA PRO A 230 -26.09 -0.22 -6.90
C PRO A 230 -26.30 0.91 -7.92
N ASN A 231 -26.79 0.56 -9.11
CA ASN A 231 -27.02 1.50 -10.22
C ASN A 231 -25.80 2.37 -10.58
N LYS A 232 -24.57 1.85 -10.37
CA LYS A 232 -23.32 2.61 -10.58
C LYS A 232 -23.24 3.90 -9.76
N GLY A 233 -23.95 3.94 -8.62
CA GLY A 233 -23.99 5.08 -7.70
C GLY A 233 -25.05 6.12 -8.05
N LEU A 234 -25.90 5.86 -9.05
CA LEU A 234 -27.05 6.71 -9.32
C LEU A 234 -28.17 6.43 -8.31
N VAL A 235 -28.87 7.48 -7.90
CA VAL A 235 -30.03 7.41 -7.01
C VAL A 235 -31.26 7.99 -7.70
N PHE A 236 -32.43 7.42 -7.41
CA PHE A 236 -33.70 7.92 -7.93
C PHE A 236 -34.23 9.00 -6.98
N ASN A 237 -34.38 10.23 -7.46
CA ASN A 237 -34.81 11.36 -6.62
C ASN A 237 -36.34 11.49 -6.56
N SER A 238 -36.82 12.37 -5.68
CA SER A 238 -38.26 12.65 -5.48
C SER A 238 -38.98 13.21 -6.71
N HIS A 239 -38.24 13.67 -7.73
CA HIS A 239 -38.78 14.21 -8.98
C HIS A 239 -38.85 13.15 -10.09
N GLY A 240 -38.61 11.88 -9.76
CA GLY A 240 -38.66 10.78 -10.72
C GLY A 240 -37.46 10.70 -11.65
N ARG A 241 -36.29 11.24 -11.26
CA ARG A 241 -35.08 11.29 -12.09
C ARG A 241 -33.91 10.54 -11.44
N TRP A 242 -33.13 9.85 -12.26
CA TRP A 242 -31.83 9.30 -11.86
C TRP A 242 -30.81 10.42 -11.79
N VAL A 243 -30.16 10.57 -10.64
CA VAL A 243 -29.16 11.61 -10.39
C VAL A 243 -27.93 11.02 -9.74
N LYS A 244 -26.78 11.67 -9.96
CA LYS A 244 -25.58 11.42 -9.18
C LYS A 244 -25.73 12.15 -7.84
N PRO A 245 -25.66 11.46 -6.69
CA PRO A 245 -25.73 12.12 -5.40
C PRO A 245 -24.54 13.05 -5.20
N CYS A 246 -24.73 14.11 -4.41
CA CYS A 246 -23.62 14.88 -3.89
C CYS A 246 -22.72 13.96 -3.03
N ARG A 247 -21.43 14.24 -2.97
CA ARG A 247 -20.55 13.54 -2.04
C ARG A 247 -20.93 13.89 -0.63
N ASP A 248 -20.89 12.91 0.28
CA ASP A 248 -21.00 13.18 1.70
C ASP A 248 -19.89 14.13 2.13
N GLN A 249 -20.17 15.01 3.08
CA GLN A 249 -19.23 16.06 3.50
C GLN A 249 -17.89 15.48 3.96
N GLN A 250 -17.92 14.29 4.56
CA GLN A 250 -16.73 13.56 5.04
C GLN A 250 -15.87 12.99 3.90
N ASP A 251 -16.45 12.75 2.73
CA ASP A 251 -15.77 12.23 1.53
C ASP A 251 -15.17 13.35 0.66
N ILE A 252 -15.39 14.61 1.04
CA ILE A 252 -14.77 15.75 0.39
C ILE A 252 -13.36 15.88 0.98
N PRO A 253 -12.30 15.71 0.17
CA PRO A 253 -10.94 15.91 0.65
C PRO A 253 -10.83 17.36 1.14
N SER A 254 -10.60 17.56 2.43
CA SER A 254 -10.40 18.89 3.00
C SER A 254 -9.17 18.83 3.89
N PRO A 255 -8.12 19.63 3.62
CA PRO A 255 -6.98 19.73 4.53
C PRO A 255 -7.39 20.38 5.86
N PHE A 256 -8.55 21.04 5.89
CA PHE A 256 -9.18 21.59 7.08
C PHE A 256 -10.50 20.85 7.29
N GLY A 257 -10.42 19.60 7.74
CA GLY A 257 -11.60 18.99 8.35
C GLY A 257 -11.85 19.70 9.67
N GLU A 258 -13.09 20.12 9.96
CA GLU A 258 -13.48 20.21 11.36
C GLU A 258 -13.22 18.82 11.94
N ALA A 259 -12.26 18.72 12.85
CA ALA A 259 -11.97 17.46 13.52
C ALA A 259 -13.31 16.92 14.04
N PRO A 260 -13.67 15.65 13.77
CA PRO A 260 -14.76 15.04 14.51
C PRO A 260 -14.45 15.31 15.98
N LYS A 261 -15.38 15.93 16.70
CA LYS A 261 -15.35 15.86 18.16
C LYS A 261 -15.37 14.38 18.46
N LEU A 262 -14.21 13.81 18.76
CA LEU A 262 -14.13 12.44 19.20
C LEU A 262 -14.76 12.44 20.58
N ASP A 263 -16.07 12.21 20.60
CA ASP A 263 -16.83 12.04 21.81
C ASP A 263 -16.51 10.63 22.32
N PHE A 264 -15.40 10.53 23.05
CA PHE A 264 -14.98 9.30 23.73
C PHE A 264 -15.65 9.19 25.11
N THR A 265 -16.88 9.66 25.24
CA THR A 265 -17.71 9.41 26.41
C THR A 265 -18.35 8.03 26.28
N ALA A 266 -17.65 7.04 26.84
CA ALA A 266 -18.23 5.77 27.26
C ALA A 266 -18.42 5.80 28.78
#